data_AF-A0A8B8T9Q1-F1
#
_entry.id   AF-A0A8B8T9Q1-F1
#
_cell.length_a   1.000
_cell.length_b   1.000
_cell.length_c   1.000
_cell.angle_alpha   90.00
_cell.angle_beta   90.00
_cell.angle_gamma   90.00
#
_symmetry.space_group_name_H-M   'P 1'
#
loop_
_entity.id
_entity.type
_entity.pdbx_description
1 polymer ?
#
loop_
_entity_poly.entity_id
_entity_poly.type
_entity_poly.pdbx_seq_one_letter_code
_entity_poly.pdbx_strand_id
1 'polypeptide(L)'
;MGELPFFRARTALHPDHLWIWEKAMYVDEKQRTWLPITIETESSLQVLMHQEDVPLGEAVCPSVVAPYPLPLMWQLYPGRRYRGSDSSFWRIVYHIQFSGTEDMLLEQLPDSGCE
;
A
#
# COMPACT_ATOMS: atom_id res chain seq x y z
N MET A 1 29.85 24.90 9.11
CA MET A 1 29.54 23.55 8.55
C MET A 1 28.04 23.39 8.65
N GLY A 2 27.32 23.51 7.54
CA GLY A 2 25.89 23.20 7.51
C GLY A 2 25.76 21.71 7.32
N GLU A 3 25.50 20.97 8.39
CA GLU A 3 25.04 19.60 8.27
C GLU A 3 23.65 19.67 7.63
N LEU A 4 23.60 19.48 6.31
CA LEU A 4 22.37 19.11 5.64
C LEU A 4 21.85 17.89 6.40
N PRO A 5 20.62 17.88 6.94
CA PRO A 5 20.07 16.66 7.47
C PRO A 5 19.95 15.74 6.26
N PHE A 6 20.91 14.82 6.15
CA PHE A 6 20.80 13.66 5.29
C PHE A 6 19.46 13.07 5.66
N PHE A 7 18.46 13.26 4.79
CA PHE A 7 17.15 12.62 4.88
C PHE A 7 17.44 11.13 4.82
N ARG A 8 17.77 10.58 5.98
CA ARG A 8 18.05 9.17 6.16
C ARG A 8 16.70 8.55 5.90
N ALA A 9 16.51 8.04 4.68
CA ALA A 9 15.37 7.23 4.33
C ALA A 9 15.39 6.07 5.32
N ARG A 10 14.62 6.20 6.39
CA ARG A 10 14.50 5.17 7.40
C ARG A 10 13.70 4.07 6.74
N THR A 11 14.23 2.85 6.75
CA THR A 11 13.48 1.68 6.32
C THR A 11 12.41 1.48 7.39
N ALA A 12 11.23 2.04 7.14
CA ALA A 12 10.12 1.88 8.05
C ALA A 12 9.63 0.41 7.99
N LEU A 13 9.14 -0.09 9.12
CA LEU A 13 8.56 -1.42 9.21
C LEU A 13 7.34 -1.48 8.29
N HIS A 14 7.28 -2.51 7.44
CA HIS A 14 6.13 -2.74 6.58
C HIS A 14 4.89 -2.99 7.47
N PRO A 15 3.73 -2.38 7.17
CA PRO A 15 2.50 -2.71 7.89
C PRO A 15 2.16 -4.20 7.72
N ASP A 16 1.72 -4.89 8.78
CA ASP A 16 1.36 -6.31 8.64
C ASP A 16 0.01 -6.45 7.93
N HIS A 17 -0.92 -5.52 8.15
CA HIS A 17 -2.21 -5.51 7.47
C HIS A 17 -2.60 -4.11 7.00
N LEU A 18 -3.21 -4.03 5.81
CA LEU A 18 -3.83 -2.82 5.28
C LEU A 18 -5.28 -3.14 4.92
N TRP A 19 -6.21 -2.36 5.46
CA TRP A 19 -7.65 -2.49 5.21
C TRP A 19 -8.16 -1.28 4.46
N ILE A 20 -9.00 -1.51 3.46
CA ILE A 20 -9.71 -0.43 2.80
C ILE A 20 -10.69 0.22 3.80
N TRP A 21 -10.61 1.53 3.93
CA TRP A 21 -11.48 2.34 4.78
C TRP A 21 -12.51 3.12 3.95
N GLU A 22 -12.05 3.74 2.87
CA GLU A 22 -12.89 4.45 1.89
C GLU A 22 -12.46 4.07 0.46
N LYS A 23 -13.21 4.52 -0.55
CA LYS A 23 -12.83 4.46 -1.95
C LYS A 23 -11.45 5.11 -2.12
N ALA A 24 -10.42 4.28 -2.35
CA ALA A 24 -9.03 4.70 -2.41
C ALA A 24 -8.45 5.25 -1.08
N MET A 25 -8.81 4.69 0.07
CA MET A 25 -8.07 4.89 1.32
C MET A 25 -7.87 3.57 2.04
N TYR A 26 -6.64 3.31 2.46
CA TYR A 26 -6.25 2.17 3.26
C TYR A 26 -5.84 2.62 4.66
N VAL A 27 -5.99 1.73 5.63
CA VAL A 27 -5.63 1.94 7.02
C VAL A 27 -4.80 0.77 7.48
N ASP A 28 -3.71 1.06 8.18
CA ASP A 28 -2.90 0.03 8.83
C ASP A 28 -3.32 -0.23 10.28
N GLU A 29 -2.69 -1.21 10.92
CA GLU A 29 -2.90 -1.54 12.34
C GLU A 29 -2.63 -0.39 13.32
N LYS A 30 -1.86 0.60 12.89
CA LYS A 30 -1.52 1.79 13.69
C LYS A 30 -2.48 2.95 13.43
N GLN A 31 -3.58 2.71 12.70
CA GLN A 31 -4.52 3.74 12.25
C GLN A 31 -3.85 4.80 11.36
N ARG A 32 -2.74 4.47 10.70
CA ARG A 32 -2.14 5.34 9.68
C ARG A 32 -2.88 5.16 8.37
N THR A 33 -3.20 6.27 7.75
CA THR A 33 -3.90 6.35 6.48
C THR A 33 -2.90 6.22 5.33
N TRP A 34 -3.24 5.38 4.36
CA TRP A 34 -2.45 5.07 3.18
C TRP A 34 -3.30 5.29 1.93
N LEU A 35 -2.88 6.20 1.07
CA LEU A 35 -3.52 6.50 -0.19
C LEU A 35 -2.93 5.62 -1.30
N PRO A 36 -3.75 4.77 -1.94
CA PRO A 36 -3.36 3.96 -3.07
C PRO A 36 -3.37 4.81 -4.35
N ILE A 37 -2.22 4.90 -5.01
CA ILE A 37 -2.10 5.49 -6.34
C ILE A 37 -1.83 4.34 -7.30
N THR A 38 -2.87 3.92 -8.02
CA THR A 38 -2.80 2.90 -9.07
C THR A 38 -2.02 3.43 -10.27
N ILE A 39 -0.98 2.69 -10.65
CA ILE A 39 -0.12 2.97 -11.80
C ILE A 39 -0.23 1.73 -12.71
N GLU A 40 -1.04 1.84 -13.76
CA GLU A 40 -1.14 0.80 -14.78
C GLU A 40 0.04 0.91 -15.73
N THR A 41 0.86 -0.15 -15.79
CA THR A 41 1.97 -0.28 -16.74
C THR A 41 1.65 -1.37 -17.77
N GLU A 42 2.35 -1.38 -18.90
CA GLU A 42 2.10 -2.36 -19.98
C GLU A 42 2.32 -3.82 -19.54
N SER A 43 3.11 -4.05 -18.49
CA SER A 43 3.45 -5.38 -17.98
C SER A 43 2.69 -5.78 -16.71
N SER A 44 2.30 -4.82 -15.86
CA SER A 44 1.75 -5.11 -14.52
C SER A 44 1.01 -3.91 -13.91
N LEU A 45 0.14 -4.18 -12.93
CA LEU A 45 -0.46 -3.15 -12.09
C LEU A 45 0.49 -2.82 -10.93
N GLN A 46 0.88 -1.56 -10.81
CA GLN A 46 1.64 -1.07 -9.67
C GLN A 46 0.73 -0.17 -8.80
N VAL A 47 1.00 -0.13 -7.51
CA VAL A 47 0.28 0.71 -6.56
C VAL A 47 1.29 1.35 -5.64
N LEU A 48 1.36 2.68 -5.72
CA LEU A 48 2.10 3.46 -4.74
C LEU A 48 1.18 3.74 -3.56
N MET A 49 1.50 3.19 -2.41
CA MET A 49 0.88 3.52 -1.13
C MET A 49 1.59 4.71 -0.52
N HIS A 50 0.92 5.86 -0.53
CA HIS A 50 1.40 7.09 0.07
C HIS A 50 0.77 7.28 1.45
N GLN A 51 1.55 7.30 2.50
CA GLN A 51 1.06 7.51 3.86
C GLN A 51 0.72 8.98 4.05
N GLU A 52 -0.53 9.29 4.40
CA GLU A 52 -0.96 10.66 4.67
C GLU A 52 -1.67 10.69 6.03
N ASP A 53 -1.39 11.70 6.86
CA ASP A 53 -2.04 11.90 8.17
C ASP A 53 -3.39 12.61 7.96
N VAL A 54 -4.30 11.93 7.26
CA VAL A 54 -5.66 12.43 7.03
C VAL A 54 -6.57 11.92 8.14
N PRO A 55 -7.38 12.78 8.77
CA PRO A 55 -8.37 12.33 9.73
C PRO A 55 -9.34 11.35 9.04
N LEU A 56 -9.43 10.15 9.60
CA LEU A 56 -10.34 9.11 9.14
C LEU A 56 -11.79 9.63 9.21
N GLY A 57 -12.39 9.84 8.04
CA GLY A 57 -13.80 10.18 7.91
C GLY A 57 -14.72 8.98 8.17
N GLU A 58 -15.92 9.04 7.59
CA GLU A 58 -16.89 7.96 7.71
C GLU A 58 -16.42 6.71 6.94
N ALA A 59 -16.38 5.56 7.60
CA ALA A 59 -15.99 4.31 6.95
C ALA A 59 -17.03 3.93 5.89
N VAL A 60 -16.60 3.75 4.64
CA VAL A 60 -17.51 3.37 3.56
C VAL A 60 -17.61 1.85 3.49
N CYS A 61 -18.84 1.34 3.42
CA CYS A 61 -19.09 -0.09 3.29
C CYS A 61 -18.44 -0.65 2.01
N PRO A 62 -17.69 -1.77 2.08
CA PRO A 62 -17.02 -2.37 0.92
C PRO A 62 -17.99 -2.75 -0.21
N SER A 63 -19.26 -2.99 0.10
CA SER A 63 -20.33 -3.25 -0.88
C SER A 63 -20.62 -2.07 -1.81
N VAL A 64 -20.32 -0.84 -1.39
CA VAL A 64 -20.50 0.40 -2.18
C VAL A 64 -19.24 0.73 -2.98
N VAL A 65 -18.09 0.19 -2.57
CA VAL A 65 -16.77 0.45 -3.18
C VAL A 65 -16.55 -0.35 -4.47
N ALA A 66 -17.28 -1.45 -4.68
CA ALA A 66 -17.19 -2.24 -5.91
C ALA A 66 -17.74 -1.47 -7.13
N PRO A 67 -17.05 -1.45 -8.29
CA PRO A 67 -15.84 -2.20 -8.65
C PRO A 67 -14.56 -1.37 -8.45
N TYR A 68 -13.71 -1.76 -7.49
CA TYR A 68 -12.39 -1.17 -7.31
C TYR A 68 -11.33 -2.20 -7.73
N PRO A 69 -10.30 -1.82 -8.52
CA PRO A 69 -9.30 -2.76 -9.04
C PRO A 69 -8.34 -3.29 -7.98
N LEU A 70 -8.36 -2.75 -6.75
CA LEU A 70 -7.47 -3.17 -5.68
C LEU A 70 -8.17 -4.04 -4.64
N PRO A 71 -7.44 -4.98 -4.00
CA PRO A 71 -8.01 -5.81 -2.95
C PRO A 71 -8.46 -4.99 -1.74
N LEU A 72 -9.57 -5.39 -1.12
CA LEU A 72 -10.12 -4.73 0.07
C LEU A 72 -9.21 -4.84 1.30
N MET A 73 -8.39 -5.89 1.35
CA MET A 73 -7.47 -6.14 2.45
C MET A 73 -6.16 -6.68 1.88
N TRP A 74 -5.04 -6.18 2.36
CA TRP A 74 -3.71 -6.71 2.15
C TRP A 74 -3.14 -7.24 3.44
N GLN A 75 -2.53 -8.41 3.36
CA GLN A 75 -1.86 -9.08 4.46
C GLN A 75 -0.40 -9.31 4.10
N LEU A 76 0.51 -8.87 4.96
CA LEU A 76 1.94 -9.07 4.80
C LEU A 76 2.23 -10.57 4.84
N TYR A 77 2.87 -11.03 3.78
CA TYR A 77 3.28 -12.40 3.57
C TYR A 77 4.82 -12.49 3.66
N PRO A 78 5.37 -13.59 4.19
CA PRO A 78 6.82 -13.77 4.27
C PRO A 78 7.51 -13.56 2.91
N GLY A 79 8.65 -12.87 2.96
CA GLY A 79 9.42 -12.51 1.77
C GLY A 79 9.08 -11.13 1.17
N ARG A 80 8.62 -10.16 1.97
CA ARG A 80 8.31 -8.78 1.55
C ARG A 80 7.28 -8.72 0.42
N ARG A 81 6.18 -9.42 0.61
CA ARG A 81 5.04 -9.44 -0.31
C ARG A 81 3.76 -9.24 0.49
N TYR A 82 2.72 -8.70 -0.11
CA TYR A 82 1.37 -8.72 0.41
C TYR A 82 0.52 -9.72 -0.34
N ARG A 83 -0.43 -10.29 0.36
CA ARG A 83 -1.50 -11.11 -0.18
C ARG A 83 -2.79 -10.31 -0.09
N GLY A 84 -3.44 -10.12 -1.22
CA GLY A 84 -4.75 -9.49 -1.29
C GLY A 84 -5.88 -10.45 -0.92
N SER A 85 -7.01 -9.91 -0.47
CA SER A 85 -8.25 -10.67 -0.30
C SER A 85 -8.76 -11.31 -1.60
N ASP A 86 -8.34 -10.78 -2.75
CA ASP A 86 -8.62 -11.32 -4.09
C ASP A 86 -7.67 -12.49 -4.47
N SER A 87 -6.90 -13.01 -3.51
CA SER A 87 -5.81 -13.99 -3.72
C SER A 87 -4.62 -13.50 -4.56
N SER A 88 -4.70 -12.31 -5.16
CA SER A 88 -3.59 -11.63 -5.82
C SER A 88 -2.38 -11.44 -4.88
N PHE A 89 -1.17 -11.68 -5.40
CA PHE A 89 0.07 -11.37 -4.69
C PHE A 89 0.66 -10.04 -5.16
N TRP A 90 1.18 -9.28 -4.20
CA TRP A 90 1.78 -7.97 -4.43
C TRP A 90 3.18 -7.97 -3.85
N ARG A 91 4.19 -7.58 -4.62
CA ARG A 91 5.56 -7.48 -4.14
C ARG A 91 5.86 -6.07 -3.68
N ILE A 92 6.49 -5.94 -2.51
CA ILE A 92 7.03 -4.66 -2.04
C ILE A 92 8.29 -4.37 -2.85
N VAL A 93 8.20 -3.40 -3.77
CA VAL A 93 9.32 -2.93 -4.58
C VAL A 93 10.25 -2.08 -3.73
N TYR A 94 9.67 -1.07 -3.06
CA TYR A 94 10.39 -0.24 -2.10
C TYR A 94 9.45 0.24 -0.99
N HIS A 95 10.05 0.57 0.15
CA HIS A 95 9.39 1.26 1.25
C HIS A 95 10.39 2.28 1.80
N ILE A 96 10.10 3.56 1.61
CA ILE A 96 10.95 4.67 2.03
C ILE A 96 10.14 5.62 2.90
N GLN A 97 10.78 6.19 3.92
CA GLN A 97 10.22 7.31 4.66
C GLN A 97 11.00 8.57 4.30
N PHE A 98 10.32 9.57 3.74
CA PHE A 98 10.90 10.85 3.37
C PHE A 98 10.16 12.00 4.06
N SER A 99 10.90 12.84 4.79
CA SER A 99 10.35 14.03 5.48
C SER A 99 9.19 13.78 6.45
N GLY A 100 9.07 12.57 6.99
CA GLY A 100 7.97 12.18 7.88
C GLY A 100 6.80 11.49 7.17
N THR A 101 6.82 11.44 5.84
CA THR A 101 5.86 10.72 5.00
C THR A 101 6.44 9.38 4.57
N GLU A 102 5.65 8.30 4.64
CA GLU A 102 6.05 6.97 4.19
C GLU A 102 5.48 6.68 2.79
N ASP A 103 6.33 6.22 1.88
CA ASP A 103 5.95 5.80 0.53
C ASP A 103 6.33 4.34 0.32
N MET A 104 5.36 3.52 -0.06
CA MET A 104 5.54 2.11 -0.32
C MET A 104 5.02 1.74 -1.71
N LEU A 105 5.92 1.36 -2.61
CA LEU A 105 5.52 0.88 -3.93
C LEU A 105 5.32 -0.62 -3.93
N LEU A 106 4.18 -1.02 -4.47
CA LEU A 106 3.75 -2.38 -4.63
C LEU A 106 3.54 -2.70 -6.09
N GLU A 107 3.96 -3.89 -6.48
CA GLU A 107 3.78 -4.39 -7.84
C GLU A 107 2.98 -5.68 -7.78
N GLN A 108 1.88 -5.73 -8.52
CA GLN A 108 1.09 -6.95 -8.65
C GLN A 108 1.95 -7.98 -9.35
N LEU A 109 2.17 -9.11 -8.69
CA LEU A 109 2.76 -10.27 -9.33
C LEU A 109 1.66 -10.90 -10.20
N PRO A 110 1.96 -11.27 -11.45
CA PRO A 110 1.03 -12.05 -12.24
C PRO A 110 0.69 -13.31 -11.43
N ASP A 111 -0.61 -13.59 -11.29
CA ASP A 111 -1.03 -14.92 -10.83
C ASP A 111 -0.35 -15.88 -11.81
N SER A 112 0.63 -16.64 -11.30
CA SER A 112 1.25 -17.71 -12.06
C SER A 112 0.12 -18.69 -12.33
N GLY A 113 -0.57 -18.48 -13.45
CA GLY A 113 -1.69 -19.29 -13.87
C GLY A 113 -1.28 -20.75 -13.73
N CYS A 114 -2.16 -21.55 -13.15
CA CYS A 114 -2.13 -22.97 -13.48
C CYS A 114 -2.11 -23.07 -15.01
N GLU A 115 -0.96 -23.47 -15.55
CA GLU A 115 -0.87 -24.06 -16.88
C GLU A 115 -1.68 -25.35 -16.95
#